data_AF-A0A5S3T315-F1
#
_entry.id   AF-A0A5S3T315-F1
#
_cell.length_a   1.000
_cell.length_b   1.000
_cell.length_c   1.000
_cell.angle_alpha   90.00
_cell.angle_beta   90.00
_cell.angle_gamma   90.00
#
_symmetry.space_group_name_H-M   'P 1'
#
loop_
_entity.id
_entity.type
_entity.pdbx_description
1 polymer ?
#
loop_
_entity_poly.entity_id
_entity_poly.type
_entity_poly.pdbx_seq_one_letter_code
_entity_poly.pdbx_strand_id
1 'polypeptide(L)'
;MVNSSNFRDKIITEISIKYVWDGSLHSAMITVSDQNGLGQTYKLNGLLEFNIYDDFGTMHISQVKMVNIGEQIYLSLDPFDELNGIADY
;
A
#
# COMPACT_ATOMS: atom_id res chain seq x y z
N MET A 1 0.02 13.06 7.23
CA MET A 1 1.08 12.04 7.08
C MET A 1 0.39 10.70 7.05
N VAL A 2 0.58 9.90 6.01
CA VAL A 2 -0.05 8.58 5.87
C VAL A 2 0.72 7.59 6.76
N ASN A 3 0.02 6.75 7.51
CA ASN A 3 0.60 5.72 8.35
C ASN A 3 -0.20 4.40 8.25
N SER A 4 0.24 3.34 8.92
CA SER A 4 -0.40 2.02 8.85
C SER A 4 -1.90 2.02 9.24
N SER A 5 -2.32 2.88 10.17
CA SER A 5 -3.73 3.00 10.57
C SER A 5 -4.65 3.52 9.46
N ASN A 6 -4.08 4.15 8.43
CA ASN A 6 -4.85 4.58 7.26
C ASN A 6 -5.32 3.41 6.39
N PHE A 7 -4.77 2.21 6.57
CA PHE A 7 -5.03 1.03 5.75
C PHE A 7 -5.50 -0.18 6.57
N ARG A 8 -5.05 -0.31 7.83
CA ARG A 8 -5.46 -1.39 8.73
C ARG A 8 -6.98 -1.42 8.90
N ASP A 9 -7.55 -2.63 8.97
CA ASP A 9 -8.98 -2.92 9.14
C ASP A 9 -9.88 -2.33 8.04
N LYS A 10 -9.29 -2.07 6.85
CA LYS A 10 -9.99 -1.61 5.66
C LYS A 10 -9.92 -2.63 4.54
N ILE A 11 -10.78 -2.46 3.56
CA ILE A 11 -10.84 -3.29 2.36
C ILE A 11 -10.18 -2.51 1.22
N ILE A 12 -9.26 -3.14 0.49
CA ILE A 12 -8.75 -2.57 -0.77
C ILE A 12 -9.84 -2.74 -1.82
N THR A 13 -10.33 -1.62 -2.35
CA THR A 13 -11.33 -1.65 -3.42
C THR A 13 -10.72 -1.43 -4.79
N GLU A 14 -9.59 -0.72 -4.86
CA GLU A 14 -8.92 -0.41 -6.13
C GLU A 14 -7.43 -0.10 -5.91
N ILE A 15 -6.59 -0.60 -6.82
CA ILE A 15 -5.21 -0.16 -7.00
C ILE A 15 -5.05 0.24 -8.46
N SER A 16 -4.67 1.49 -8.72
CA SER A 16 -4.39 1.99 -10.07
C SER A 16 -2.95 2.45 -10.17
N ILE A 17 -2.21 1.94 -11.15
CA ILE A 17 -0.83 2.35 -11.42
C ILE A 17 -0.84 3.28 -12.63
N LYS A 18 -0.34 4.49 -12.43
CA LYS A 18 -0.17 5.48 -13.49
C LYS A 18 1.30 5.55 -13.88
N TYR A 19 1.60 5.02 -15.06
CA TYR A 19 2.88 5.19 -15.74
C TYR A 19 2.91 6.54 -16.46
N VAL A 20 4.00 7.27 -16.27
CA VAL A 20 4.25 8.54 -16.96
C VAL A 20 5.43 8.33 -17.89
N TRP A 21 5.23 8.57 -19.18
CA TRP A 21 6.20 8.25 -20.24
C TRP A 21 7.13 9.42 -20.59
N ASP A 22 6.96 10.57 -19.92
CA ASP A 22 7.75 11.79 -20.14
C ASP A 22 9.04 11.85 -19.29
N GLY A 23 9.37 10.77 -18.58
CA GLY A 23 10.51 10.68 -17.67
C GLY A 23 10.19 11.07 -16.22
N SER A 24 8.96 11.53 -15.93
CA SER A 24 8.52 11.77 -14.56
C SER A 24 8.29 10.47 -13.79
N LEU A 25 8.43 10.54 -12.46
CA LEU A 25 8.18 9.40 -11.59
C LEU A 25 6.73 8.91 -11.70
N HIS A 26 6.55 7.60 -11.65
CA HIS A 26 5.23 6.99 -11.70
C HIS A 26 4.47 7.26 -10.41
N SER A 27 3.19 6.92 -10.40
CA SER A 27 2.36 7.03 -9.21
C SER A 27 1.41 5.86 -9.09
N ALA A 28 1.09 5.49 -7.85
CA ALA A 28 0.03 4.54 -7.54
C ALA A 28 -1.09 5.26 -6.82
N MET A 29 -2.32 4.82 -7.07
CA MET A 29 -3.52 5.27 -6.40
C MET A 29 -4.14 4.06 -5.72
N ILE A 30 -4.36 4.15 -4.42
CA ILE A 30 -4.91 3.07 -3.61
C ILE A 30 -6.20 3.58 -3.00
N THR A 31 -7.31 2.93 -3.34
CA THR A 31 -8.61 3.21 -2.74
C THR A 31 -8.95 2.11 -1.74
N VAL A 32 -9.31 2.54 -0.54
CA VAL A 32 -9.74 1.66 0.55
C VAL A 32 -11.12 2.09 1.04
N SER A 33 -11.91 1.13 1.51
CA SER A 33 -13.17 1.39 2.21
C SER A 33 -13.12 0.88 3.65
N ASP A 34 -13.73 1.63 4.56
CA ASP A 34 -13.97 1.14 5.92
C ASP A 34 -15.19 0.21 5.99
N GLN A 35 -15.47 -0.32 7.18
CA GLN A 35 -16.62 -1.20 7.44
C GLN A 35 -17.98 -0.53 7.20
N ASN A 36 -18.03 0.81 7.15
CA ASN A 36 -19.23 1.60 6.86
C ASN A 36 -19.37 1.92 5.36
N GLY A 37 -18.45 1.43 4.51
CA GLY A 37 -18.41 1.70 3.09
C GLY A 37 -17.88 3.09 2.73
N LEU A 38 -17.29 3.83 3.67
CA LEU A 38 -16.71 5.14 3.40
C LEU A 38 -15.34 4.97 2.72
N GLY A 39 -15.27 5.37 1.45
CA GLY A 39 -14.07 5.29 0.63
C GLY A 39 -13.06 6.39 0.93
N GLN A 40 -11.78 6.05 0.91
CA GLN A 40 -10.65 6.98 0.95
C GLN A 40 -9.64 6.58 -0.11
N THR A 41 -9.13 7.56 -0.86
CA THR A 41 -8.13 7.35 -1.90
C THR A 41 -6.81 8.01 -1.51
N TYR A 42 -5.74 7.25 -1.61
CA TYR A 42 -4.38 7.66 -1.32
C TYR A 42 -3.55 7.64 -2.60
N LYS A 43 -2.74 8.69 -2.80
CA LYS A 43 -1.81 8.78 -3.93
C LYS A 43 -0.37 8.66 -3.45
N LEU A 44 0.32 7.63 -3.92
CA LEU A 44 1.77 7.48 -3.82
C LEU A 44 2.40 8.14 -5.04
N ASN A 45 3.14 9.22 -4.82
CA ASN A 45 3.98 9.83 -5.85
C ASN A 45 5.40 9.28 -5.73
N GLY A 46 6.15 9.26 -6.84
CA GLY A 46 7.52 8.80 -6.78
C GLY A 46 7.66 7.28 -6.86
N LEU A 47 6.68 6.58 -7.44
CA LEU A 47 6.70 5.13 -7.53
C LEU A 47 7.84 4.70 -8.45
N LEU A 48 8.81 3.96 -7.90
CA LEU A 48 9.93 3.38 -8.65
C LEU A 48 9.64 1.94 -9.02
N GLU A 49 9.05 1.18 -8.09
CA GLU A 49 8.79 -0.26 -8.23
C GLU A 49 7.47 -0.61 -7.53
N PHE A 50 6.83 -1.70 -7.97
CA PHE A 50 5.69 -2.30 -7.29
C PHE A 50 5.68 -3.81 -7.56
N ASN A 51 5.07 -4.56 -6.64
CA ASN A 51 4.78 -5.98 -6.81
C ASN A 51 3.36 -6.23 -6.30
N ILE A 52 2.49 -6.80 -7.13
CA ILE A 52 1.12 -7.15 -6.78
C ILE A 52 0.97 -8.65 -7.01
N TYR A 53 0.58 -9.36 -5.94
CA TYR A 53 0.17 -10.74 -6.05
C TYR A 53 -1.31 -10.78 -6.40
N ASP A 54 -1.64 -11.28 -7.59
CA ASP A 54 -3.02 -11.27 -8.14
C ASP A 54 -3.96 -12.30 -7.49
N ASP A 55 -3.49 -13.08 -6.51
CA ASP A 55 -4.36 -13.96 -5.72
C ASP A 55 -5.06 -13.13 -4.62
N PHE A 56 -6.08 -12.37 -5.03
CA PHE A 56 -6.95 -11.59 -4.15
C PHE A 56 -7.92 -12.47 -3.34
N GLY A 57 -7.46 -13.64 -2.85
CA GLY A 57 -8.24 -14.53 -2.00
C GLY A 57 -8.76 -13.87 -0.72
N THR A 58 -8.17 -12.73 -0.33
CA THR A 58 -8.69 -11.83 0.70
C THR A 58 -8.53 -10.37 0.29
N MET A 59 -9.63 -9.61 0.31
CA MET A 59 -9.64 -8.16 0.07
C MET A 59 -9.45 -7.34 1.36
N HIS A 60 -9.50 -8.01 2.52
CA HIS A 60 -9.43 -7.38 3.83
C HIS A 60 -7.98 -7.24 4.28
N ILE A 61 -7.59 -6.01 4.63
CA ILE A 61 -6.26 -5.70 5.16
C ILE A 61 -6.26 -5.92 6.67
N SER A 62 -5.80 -7.10 7.10
CA SER A 62 -5.65 -7.39 8.53
C SER A 62 -4.33 -6.87 9.11
N GLN A 63 -3.27 -6.80 8.31
CA GLN A 63 -1.95 -6.33 8.75
C GLN A 63 -1.34 -5.41 7.70
N VAL A 64 -0.55 -4.43 8.15
CA VAL A 64 0.08 -3.42 7.30
C VAL A 64 1.44 -3.05 7.87
N LYS A 65 2.49 -3.38 7.13
CA LYS A 65 3.85 -2.94 7.46
C LYS A 65 4.22 -1.76 6.56
N MET A 66 4.53 -0.63 7.18
CA MET A 66 5.12 0.52 6.49
C MET A 66 6.58 0.60 6.89
N VAL A 67 7.49 0.38 5.94
CA VAL A 67 8.94 0.35 6.19
C VAL A 67 9.60 1.55 5.54
N ASN A 68 10.43 2.26 6.29
CA ASN A 68 11.28 3.31 5.75
C ASN A 68 12.70 2.76 5.69
N ILE A 69 13.25 2.56 4.48
CA ILE A 69 14.64 2.15 4.28
C ILE A 69 15.35 3.27 3.54
N GLY A 70 16.23 4.00 4.25
CA GLY A 70 16.85 5.21 3.72
C GLY A 70 15.82 6.27 3.33
N GLU A 71 15.81 6.67 2.04
CA GLU A 71 14.86 7.66 1.49
C GLU A 71 13.58 7.02 0.90
N GLN A 72 13.42 5.70 1.00
CA GLN A 72 12.33 4.96 0.36
C GLN A 72 11.29 4.52 1.39
N ILE A 73 10.01 4.60 0.99
CA ILE A 73 8.86 4.15 1.78
C ILE A 73 8.23 2.95 1.10
N TYR A 74 8.16 1.84 1.81
CA TYR A 74 7.53 0.60 1.36
C TYR A 74 6.22 0.39 2.13
N LEU A 75 5.17 0.01 1.40
CA LEU A 75 3.87 -0.37 1.97
C LEU A 75 3.64 -1.84 1.66
N SER A 76 3.74 -2.69 2.68
CA SER A 76 3.39 -4.11 2.62
C SER A 76 1.99 -4.29 3.19
N LEU A 77 1.13 -4.95 2.43
CA LEU A 77 -0.24 -5.33 2.82
C LEU A 77 -0.33 -6.84 3.06
N ASP A 78 0.83 -7.50 3.19
CA ASP A 78 0.92 -8.94 3.42
C ASP A 78 0.67 -9.27 4.91
N PRO A 79 -0.35 -10.11 5.22
CA PRO A 79 -0.68 -10.53 6.58
C PRO A 79 0.35 -11.43 7.26
N PHE A 80 1.39 -11.89 6.55
CA PHE A 80 2.46 -12.70 7.11
C PHE A 80 3.74 -11.91 7.37
N ASP A 81 3.89 -10.74 6.76
CA ASP A 81 5.13 -9.96 6.77
C ASP A 81 5.26 -9.03 8.01
N GLU A 82 4.15 -8.72 8.70
CA GLU A 82 4.17 -7.99 10.00
C GLU A 82 4.81 -8.84 11.12
N LEU A 83 4.85 -10.18 10.97
CA LEU A 83 5.44 -11.13 11.93
C LEU A 83 6.95 -11.36 11.74
N ASN A 84 7.54 -10.85 10.65
CA ASN A 84 8.99 -10.92 10.45
C ASN A 84 9.67 -9.92 11.39
N GLY A 85 10.12 -10.41 12.55
CA GLY A 85 10.85 -9.68 13.59
C GLY A 85 12.26 -9.22 13.21
N ILE A 86 12.54 -9.07 11.91
CA ILE A 86 13.78 -8.45 11.45
C ILE A 86 13.65 -6.96 11.77
N ALA A 87 14.55 -6.46 12.62
CA ALA A 87 14.64 -5.03 12.90
C ALA A 87 14.97 -4.30 11.59
N ASP A 88 14.06 -3.44 11.16
CA ASP A 88 14.24 -2.59 9.98
C ASP A 88 15.34 -1.56 10.32
N TYR A 89 16.56 -1.80 9.84
CA TYR A 89 17.70 -0.87 9.89
C TYR A 89 17.76 0.00 8.63
#